data_AF-A0A9E4E0L0-F1
#
_entry.id   AF-A0A9E4E0L0-F1
#
_cell.length_a   1.000
_cell.length_b   1.000
_cell.length_c   1.000
_cell.angle_alpha   90.00
_cell.angle_beta   90.00
_cell.angle_gamma   90.00
#
_symmetry.space_group_name_H-M   'P 1'
#
loop_
_entity.id
_entity.type
_entity.pdbx_description
1 polymer ?
#
loop_
_entity_poly.entity_id
_entity_poly.type
_entity_poly.pdbx_seq_one_letter_code
_entity_poly.pdbx_strand_id
1 'polypeptide(L)'
;MLVTETANYSADTPKDTIEIPELQLDIHVEISCSDNTTKSLIESYIKRELRSLGDIELVDRKDAKWILSLIVIPHTSKTTGNKTGRTSIAIMRLYQFTCDTAIHEGIIKFVEAYDKVIWKDFGKDCFSKMKEISNDIVRPVYNDPDLALIVNIENNDLHNTCKEIVAEFDVEDLEPRRKNHQQYKEMIEEINKKYQQPVD
;
A
#
# COMPACT_ATOMS: atom_id res chain seq x y z
N MET A 1 -33.14 42.42 20.46
CA MET A 1 -32.98 41.46 21.57
C MET A 1 -32.69 40.11 20.91
N LEU A 2 -31.42 39.78 20.71
CA LEU A 2 -31.00 38.48 20.16
C LEU A 2 -30.50 37.66 21.35
N VAL A 3 -31.20 36.57 21.64
CA VAL A 3 -30.88 35.64 22.71
C VAL A 3 -29.64 34.86 22.26
N THR A 4 -28.51 35.09 22.92
CA THR A 4 -27.31 34.26 22.78
C THR A 4 -27.50 33.02 23.64
N GLU A 5 -27.95 31.91 23.04
CA GLU A 5 -27.87 30.59 23.66
C GLU A 5 -26.41 30.14 23.68
N THR A 6 -25.75 30.30 24.83
CA THR A 6 -24.51 29.59 25.13
C THR A 6 -24.87 28.13 25.37
N ALA A 7 -24.71 27.29 24.35
CA ALA A 7 -24.78 25.85 24.50
C ALA A 7 -23.66 25.40 25.45
N ASN A 8 -24.04 24.99 26.67
CA ASN A 8 -23.17 24.27 27.60
C ASN A 8 -22.93 22.87 27.02
N TYR A 9 -21.88 22.71 26.23
CA TYR A 9 -21.36 21.40 25.86
C TYR A 9 -20.51 20.88 27.02
N SER A 10 -20.90 19.75 27.63
CA SER A 10 -20.01 19.05 28.56
C SER A 10 -18.81 18.53 27.78
N ALA A 11 -17.62 18.81 28.30
CA ALA A 11 -16.36 18.30 27.77
C ALA A 11 -16.23 16.82 28.15
N ASP A 12 -17.05 15.96 27.55
CA ASP A 12 -16.84 14.52 27.64
C ASP A 12 -15.67 14.19 26.70
N THR A 13 -14.48 14.00 27.29
CA THR A 13 -13.32 13.45 26.60
C THR A 13 -13.73 12.13 25.93
N PRO A 14 -13.32 11.88 24.66
CA PRO A 14 -13.55 10.57 24.05
C PRO A 14 -12.87 9.51 24.92
N LYS A 15 -13.66 8.65 25.57
CA LYS A 15 -13.16 7.57 26.43
C LYS A 15 -12.75 6.32 25.64
N ASP A 16 -13.06 6.30 24.34
CA ASP A 16 -12.83 5.13 23.51
C ASP A 16 -11.39 5.11 22.99
N THR A 17 -10.76 3.94 23.12
CA THR A 17 -9.41 3.70 22.59
C THR A 17 -9.48 3.68 21.08
N ILE A 18 -8.62 4.46 20.41
CA ILE A 18 -8.51 4.41 18.96
C ILE A 18 -7.65 3.19 18.61
N GLU A 19 -8.23 2.24 17.88
CA GLU A 19 -7.53 1.05 17.36
C GLU A 19 -7.24 1.22 15.87
N ILE A 20 -6.01 0.91 15.45
CA ILE A 20 -5.64 0.83 14.03
C ILE A 20 -5.76 -0.62 13.58
N PRO A 21 -6.47 -0.92 12.48
CA PRO A 21 -6.54 -2.28 11.95
C PRO A 21 -5.15 -2.81 11.55
N GLU A 22 -5.00 -4.13 11.50
CA GLU A 22 -3.80 -4.73 10.93
C GLU A 22 -3.64 -4.34 9.45
N LEU A 23 -2.39 -4.19 9.02
CA LEU A 23 -2.11 -3.88 7.63
C LEU A 23 -2.41 -5.10 6.78
N GLN A 24 -3.27 -4.92 5.78
CA GLN A 24 -3.53 -5.92 4.76
C GLN A 24 -3.46 -5.26 3.38
N LEU A 25 -2.59 -5.78 2.53
CA LEU A 25 -2.31 -5.24 1.21
C LEU A 25 -2.98 -6.09 0.13
N ASP A 26 -3.96 -5.50 -0.55
CA ASP A 26 -4.67 -6.15 -1.65
C ASP A 26 -3.87 -6.02 -2.95
N ILE A 27 -3.47 -7.16 -3.52
CA ILE A 27 -2.72 -7.21 -4.78
C ILE A 27 -3.46 -8.06 -5.80
N HIS A 28 -3.69 -7.48 -6.97
CA HIS A 28 -4.09 -8.17 -8.18
C HIS A 28 -2.87 -8.46 -9.05
N VAL A 29 -2.76 -9.69 -9.56
CA VAL A 29 -1.67 -10.09 -10.48
C VAL A 29 -2.24 -10.32 -11.86
N GLU A 30 -1.77 -9.55 -12.84
CA GLU A 30 -2.15 -9.68 -14.25
C GLU A 30 -0.96 -10.18 -15.06
N ILE A 31 -1.13 -11.27 -15.80
CA ILE A 31 -0.07 -11.81 -16.67
C ILE A 31 -0.60 -11.94 -18.09
N SER A 32 0.02 -11.19 -19.00
CA SER A 32 -0.20 -11.27 -20.43
C SER A 32 0.91 -12.09 -21.08
N CYS A 33 0.57 -13.26 -21.63
CA CYS A 33 1.50 -14.13 -22.34
C CYS A 33 0.75 -14.91 -23.41
N SER A 34 1.37 -15.08 -24.58
CA SER A 34 0.81 -15.93 -25.65
C SER A 34 0.91 -17.42 -25.34
N ASP A 35 1.81 -17.81 -24.43
CA ASP A 35 2.01 -19.19 -24.03
C ASP A 35 1.37 -19.50 -22.67
N ASN A 36 0.33 -20.33 -22.66
CA ASN A 36 -0.41 -20.69 -21.44
C ASN A 36 0.47 -21.43 -20.42
N THR A 37 1.39 -22.28 -20.86
CA THR A 37 2.26 -23.02 -19.94
C THR A 37 3.20 -22.07 -19.18
N THR A 38 3.91 -21.20 -19.90
CA THR A 38 4.75 -20.16 -19.29
C THR A 38 3.92 -19.21 -18.42
N LYS A 39 2.73 -18.81 -18.88
CA LYS A 39 1.80 -17.97 -18.10
C LYS A 39 1.50 -18.58 -16.74
N SER A 40 1.01 -19.83 -16.72
CA SER A 40 0.62 -20.50 -15.48
C SER A 40 1.80 -20.73 -14.54
N LEU A 41 3.00 -21.00 -15.07
CA LEU A 41 4.21 -21.14 -14.25
C LEU A 41 4.60 -19.84 -13.56
N ILE A 42 4.67 -18.74 -14.32
CA ILE A 42 5.00 -17.41 -13.76
C ILE A 42 3.94 -16.99 -12.75
N GLU A 43 2.66 -17.19 -13.08
CA GLU A 43 1.56 -16.87 -12.17
C GLU A 43 1.68 -17.63 -10.85
N SER A 44 1.98 -18.93 -10.92
CA SER A 44 2.16 -19.74 -9.73
C SER A 44 3.35 -19.29 -8.89
N TYR A 45 4.49 -18.93 -9.51
CA TYR A 45 5.66 -18.46 -8.78
C TYR A 45 5.42 -17.11 -8.13
N ILE A 46 4.97 -16.10 -8.89
CA ILE A 46 4.69 -14.76 -8.36
C ILE A 46 3.68 -14.83 -7.21
N LYS A 47 2.55 -15.52 -7.39
CA LYS A 47 1.53 -15.65 -6.33
C LYS A 47 2.06 -16.37 -5.09
N ARG A 48 2.97 -17.34 -5.24
CA ARG A 48 3.58 -18.01 -4.09
C ARG A 48 4.52 -17.09 -3.32
N GLU A 49 5.40 -16.38 -4.02
CA GLU A 49 6.34 -15.46 -3.38
C GLU A 49 5.58 -14.30 -2.70
N LEU A 50 4.55 -13.74 -3.33
CA LEU A 50 3.71 -12.71 -2.69
C LEU A 50 3.04 -13.22 -1.41
N ARG A 51 2.43 -14.40 -1.41
CA ARG A 51 1.83 -14.98 -0.20
C ARG A 51 2.85 -15.21 0.92
N SER A 52 4.13 -15.43 0.58
CA SER A 52 5.18 -15.66 1.58
C SER A 52 5.51 -14.42 2.41
N LEU A 53 5.10 -13.23 1.98
CA LEU A 53 5.29 -11.96 2.70
C LEU A 53 4.35 -11.84 3.92
N GLY A 54 3.24 -12.59 3.95
CA GLY A 54 2.38 -12.76 5.12
C GLY A 54 1.30 -11.70 5.33
N ASP A 55 1.47 -10.49 4.80
CA ASP A 55 0.54 -9.35 4.92
C ASP A 55 -0.22 -9.04 3.62
N ILE A 56 -0.17 -9.96 2.66
CA ILE A 56 -0.75 -9.80 1.32
C ILE A 56 -2.00 -10.64 1.14
N GLU A 57 -3.07 -9.99 0.68
CA GLU A 57 -4.26 -10.64 0.12
C GLU A 57 -4.19 -10.61 -1.41
N LEU A 58 -4.20 -11.79 -2.04
CA LEU A 58 -4.30 -11.89 -3.49
C LEU A 58 -5.76 -11.87 -3.91
N VAL A 59 -6.12 -10.90 -4.74
CA VAL A 59 -7.50 -10.67 -5.13
C VAL A 59 -7.67 -10.70 -6.65
N ASP A 60 -8.79 -11.26 -7.11
CA ASP A 60 -9.09 -11.35 -8.55
C ASP A 60 -9.76 -10.06 -9.09
N ARG A 61 -10.14 -9.16 -8.19
CA ARG A 61 -10.81 -7.90 -8.52
C ARG A 61 -9.82 -6.87 -9.08
N LYS A 62 -10.21 -6.17 -10.15
CA LYS A 62 -9.37 -5.18 -10.84
C LYS A 62 -9.31 -3.83 -10.13
N ASP A 63 -10.10 -3.64 -9.09
CA ASP A 63 -10.09 -2.49 -8.19
C ASP A 63 -9.20 -2.74 -6.95
N ALA A 64 -8.27 -3.70 -7.04
CA ALA A 64 -7.25 -3.92 -6.03
C ALA A 64 -6.37 -2.67 -5.86
N LYS A 65 -5.93 -2.41 -4.63
CA LYS A 65 -5.04 -1.29 -4.30
C LYS A 65 -3.76 -1.34 -5.12
N TRP A 66 -3.24 -2.54 -5.35
CA TRP A 66 -2.07 -2.77 -6.19
C TRP A 66 -2.40 -3.70 -7.34
N ILE A 67 -1.92 -3.36 -8.53
CA ILE A 67 -1.90 -4.24 -9.68
C ILE A 67 -0.44 -4.45 -10.09
N LEU A 68 -0.01 -5.71 -10.05
CA LEU A 68 1.26 -6.14 -10.59
C LEU A 68 1.00 -6.78 -11.97
N SER A 69 1.29 -6.04 -13.03
CA SER A 69 1.05 -6.46 -14.42
C SER A 69 2.35 -6.88 -15.10
N LEU A 70 2.40 -8.11 -15.60
CA LEU A 70 3.54 -8.67 -16.30
C LEU A 70 3.19 -8.96 -17.76
N ILE A 71 3.99 -8.43 -18.68
CA ILE A 71 3.95 -8.79 -20.11
C ILE A 71 5.10 -9.73 -20.39
N VAL A 72 4.77 -10.96 -20.80
CA VAL A 72 5.71 -12.06 -20.94
C VAL A 72 5.79 -12.49 -22.40
N ILE A 73 7.00 -12.41 -22.96
CA ILE A 73 7.29 -12.77 -24.35
C ILE A 73 8.22 -13.99 -24.36
N PRO A 74 7.69 -15.20 -24.63
CA PRO A 74 8.51 -16.38 -24.83
C PRO A 74 9.21 -16.32 -26.20
N HIS A 75 10.48 -16.69 -26.24
CA HIS A 75 11.28 -16.68 -27.46
C HIS A 75 11.20 -18.02 -28.20
N THR A 76 11.07 -17.94 -29.52
CA THR A 76 11.13 -19.09 -30.44
C THR A 76 12.39 -19.03 -31.29
N SER A 77 12.99 -20.19 -31.53
CA SER A 77 14.15 -20.34 -32.40
C SER A 77 13.74 -20.00 -33.83
N LYS A 78 14.44 -19.06 -34.45
CA LYS A 78 14.21 -18.70 -35.86
C LYS A 78 14.52 -19.86 -36.82
N THR A 79 15.39 -20.78 -36.41
CA THR A 79 15.89 -21.87 -37.27
C THR A 79 15.03 -23.12 -37.20
N THR A 80 14.40 -23.39 -36.05
CA THR A 80 13.65 -24.63 -35.80
C THR A 80 12.17 -24.40 -35.50
N GLY A 81 11.74 -23.16 -35.26
CA GLY A 81 10.38 -22.82 -34.79
C GLY A 81 10.10 -23.27 -33.35
N ASN A 82 10.98 -24.08 -32.75
CA ASN A 82 10.83 -24.58 -31.38
C ASN A 82 11.11 -23.47 -30.35
N LYS A 83 10.43 -23.54 -29.21
CA LYS A 83 10.71 -22.66 -28.06
C LYS A 83 12.17 -22.84 -27.62
N THR A 84 12.87 -21.72 -27.39
CA THR A 84 14.27 -21.75 -26.92
C THR A 84 14.39 -21.92 -25.41
N GLY A 85 13.27 -21.87 -24.69
CA GLY A 85 13.27 -21.81 -23.22
C GLY A 85 13.70 -20.46 -22.66
N ARG A 86 13.83 -19.43 -23.52
CA ARG A 86 14.08 -18.04 -23.10
C ARG A 86 12.80 -17.25 -23.05
N THR A 87 12.70 -16.35 -22.08
CA THR A 87 11.53 -15.49 -21.87
C THR A 87 11.99 -14.07 -21.54
N SER A 88 11.31 -13.05 -22.09
CA SER A 88 11.43 -11.66 -21.64
C SER A 88 10.19 -11.27 -20.84
N ILE A 89 10.38 -10.50 -19.76
CA ILE A 89 9.30 -10.05 -18.88
C ILE A 89 9.39 -8.54 -18.72
N ALA A 90 8.37 -7.82 -19.15
CA ALA A 90 8.16 -6.42 -18.78
C ALA A 90 7.20 -6.35 -17.61
N ILE A 91 7.47 -5.48 -16.65
CA ILE A 91 6.74 -5.36 -15.40
C ILE A 91 6.23 -3.94 -15.31
N MET A 92 4.93 -3.82 -15.04
CA MET A 92 4.26 -2.57 -14.75
C MET A 92 3.59 -2.71 -13.39
N ARG A 93 3.86 -1.75 -12.51
CA ARG A 93 3.35 -1.72 -11.14
C ARG A 93 2.40 -0.54 -11.07
N LEU A 94 1.15 -0.80 -10.71
CA LEU A 94 0.14 0.25 -10.62
C LEU A 94 -0.40 0.28 -9.21
N TYR A 95 -0.23 1.40 -8.54
CA TYR A 95 -0.98 1.70 -7.33
C TYR A 95 -2.29 2.37 -7.73
N GLN A 96 -3.41 1.67 -7.52
CA GLN A 96 -4.70 2.32 -7.64
C GLN A 96 -4.86 3.27 -6.46
N PHE A 97 -4.64 4.54 -6.74
CA PHE A 97 -5.06 5.64 -5.89
C PHE A 97 -6.59 5.74 -5.97
N THR A 98 -7.31 4.68 -5.58
CA THR A 98 -8.60 4.91 -4.93
C THR A 98 -8.21 5.70 -3.71
N CYS A 99 -8.39 7.03 -3.79
CA CYS A 99 -8.24 7.95 -2.67
C CYS A 99 -8.67 7.19 -1.44
N ASP A 100 -7.71 6.96 -0.54
CA ASP A 100 -7.86 6.15 0.65
C ASP A 100 -8.84 6.91 1.53
N THR A 101 -10.10 6.88 1.14
CA THR A 101 -11.18 7.75 1.61
C THR A 101 -11.45 7.36 3.04
N ALA A 102 -11.16 6.13 3.45
CA ALA A 102 -11.18 5.74 4.84
C ALA A 102 -10.02 6.35 5.66
N ILE A 103 -8.79 6.48 5.13
CA ILE A 103 -7.67 7.11 5.85
C ILE A 103 -7.78 8.64 5.78
N HIS A 104 -8.16 9.20 4.64
CA HIS A 104 -8.38 10.63 4.46
C HIS A 104 -9.64 11.10 5.18
N GLU A 105 -10.78 10.39 5.10
CA GLU A 105 -11.94 10.66 5.95
C GLU A 105 -11.67 10.29 7.40
N GLY A 106 -10.84 9.29 7.69
CA GLY A 106 -10.45 8.95 9.06
C GLY A 106 -9.63 10.07 9.69
N ILE A 107 -8.65 10.60 8.96
CA ILE A 107 -7.87 11.78 9.34
C ILE A 107 -8.75 13.03 9.35
N ILE A 108 -9.65 13.23 8.39
CA ILE A 108 -10.59 14.37 8.39
C ILE A 108 -11.56 14.28 9.57
N LYS A 109 -12.18 13.12 9.83
CA LYS A 109 -13.08 12.89 10.97
C LYS A 109 -12.33 12.99 12.30
N PHE A 110 -11.09 12.50 12.36
CA PHE A 110 -10.20 12.67 13.52
C PHE A 110 -9.89 14.14 13.75
N VAL A 111 -9.53 14.87 12.68
CA VAL A 111 -9.28 16.31 12.72
C VAL A 111 -10.55 17.04 13.13
N GLU A 112 -11.73 16.74 12.56
CA GLU A 112 -13.03 17.35 12.88
C GLU A 112 -13.51 17.05 14.30
N ALA A 113 -13.23 15.84 14.82
CA ALA A 113 -13.54 15.47 16.20
C ALA A 113 -12.63 16.20 17.20
N TYR A 114 -11.36 16.40 16.87
CA TYR A 114 -10.39 17.12 17.72
C TYR A 114 -10.37 18.64 17.51
N ASP A 115 -10.90 19.15 16.38
CA ASP A 115 -11.07 20.59 16.07
C ASP A 115 -11.95 21.28 17.11
N LYS A 116 -12.84 20.51 17.74
CA LYS A 116 -13.76 21.02 18.76
C LYS A 116 -13.17 21.12 20.17
N VAL A 117 -11.99 20.54 20.45
CA VAL A 117 -11.52 20.39 21.85
C VAL A 117 -10.10 20.90 22.12
N ILE A 118 -9.11 20.81 21.21
CA ILE A 118 -7.67 20.94 21.61
C ILE A 118 -6.77 21.66 20.58
N TRP A 119 -7.18 22.82 20.04
CA TRP A 119 -6.40 23.49 18.98
C TRP A 119 -5.43 24.60 19.39
N LYS A 120 -5.27 24.90 20.68
CA LYS A 120 -4.40 26.05 21.04
C LYS A 120 -2.91 25.74 21.04
N ASP A 121 -2.48 24.54 21.47
CA ASP A 121 -1.03 24.27 21.62
C ASP A 121 -0.52 22.98 20.95
N PHE A 122 -1.38 22.00 20.64
CA PHE A 122 -0.94 20.67 20.15
C PHE A 122 -1.15 20.44 18.65
N GLY A 123 -2.09 21.18 18.04
CA GLY A 123 -2.55 20.94 16.66
C GLY A 123 -1.49 21.17 15.59
N LYS A 124 -0.53 22.09 15.78
CA LYS A 124 0.45 22.44 14.73
C LYS A 124 1.52 21.38 14.52
N ASP A 125 2.12 20.84 15.58
CA ASP A 125 3.22 19.88 15.45
C ASP A 125 2.73 18.51 15.00
N CYS A 126 1.61 18.04 15.55
CA CYS A 126 1.02 16.77 15.17
C CYS A 126 0.48 16.81 13.73
N PHE A 127 -0.19 17.90 13.33
CA PHE A 127 -0.63 18.09 11.95
C PHE A 127 0.55 18.25 10.98
N SER A 128 1.64 18.91 11.38
CA SER A 128 2.84 19.04 10.55
C SER A 128 3.49 17.67 10.32
N LYS A 129 3.61 16.84 11.36
CA LYS A 129 4.11 15.45 11.23
C LYS A 129 3.18 14.59 10.37
N MET A 130 1.86 14.65 10.58
CA MET A 130 0.91 13.92 9.73
C MET A 130 0.97 14.38 8.27
N LYS A 131 1.14 15.68 8.04
CA LYS A 131 1.29 16.25 6.70
C LYS A 131 2.62 15.84 6.06
N GLU A 132 3.69 15.74 6.85
CA GLU A 132 4.99 15.23 6.40
C GLU A 132 4.89 13.76 6.00
N ILE A 133 4.35 12.89 6.88
CA ILE A 133 4.08 11.47 6.59
C ILE A 133 3.16 11.33 5.37
N SER A 134 2.07 12.11 5.30
CA SER A 134 1.16 12.10 4.14
C SER A 134 1.85 12.55 2.87
N ASN A 135 2.74 13.54 2.91
CA ASN A 135 3.47 13.98 1.73
C ASN A 135 4.49 12.93 1.30
N ASP A 136 5.15 12.24 2.23
CA ASP A 136 6.07 11.14 1.93
C ASP A 136 5.35 9.91 1.37
N ILE A 137 4.07 9.71 1.71
CA ILE A 137 3.21 8.70 1.09
C ILE A 137 2.79 9.10 -0.32
N VAL A 138 2.42 10.37 -0.52
CA VAL A 138 1.79 10.85 -1.75
C VAL A 138 2.82 11.23 -2.82
N ARG A 139 4.00 11.73 -2.46
CA ARG A 139 5.02 12.17 -3.43
C ARG A 139 5.62 11.05 -4.30
N PRO A 140 5.94 9.85 -3.78
CA PRO A 140 6.50 8.77 -4.59
C PRO A 140 5.52 8.33 -5.68
N VAL A 141 4.22 8.33 -5.38
CA VAL A 141 3.15 7.91 -6.30
C VAL A 141 3.11 8.74 -7.60
N TYR A 142 3.54 10.00 -7.57
CA TYR A 142 3.59 10.85 -8.75
C TYR A 142 4.92 10.81 -9.51
N ASN A 143 5.94 10.15 -8.96
CA ASN A 143 7.32 10.18 -9.46
C ASN A 143 7.92 8.81 -9.77
N ASP A 144 7.23 7.70 -9.47
CA ASP A 144 7.79 6.39 -9.77
C ASP A 144 7.76 6.09 -11.27
N PRO A 145 8.91 5.69 -11.86
CA PRO A 145 8.93 5.21 -13.23
C PRO A 145 8.21 3.85 -13.30
N ASP A 146 6.97 3.87 -13.78
CA ASP A 146 6.01 2.75 -13.86
C ASP A 146 6.46 1.48 -14.61
N LEU A 147 7.72 1.36 -15.04
CA LEU A 147 8.17 0.35 -16.01
C LEU A 147 9.57 -0.19 -15.71
N ALA A 148 9.64 -1.45 -15.31
CA ALA A 148 10.87 -2.24 -15.29
C ALA A 148 10.85 -3.27 -16.42
N LEU A 149 11.92 -3.34 -17.22
CA LEU A 149 12.07 -4.32 -18.31
C LEU A 149 13.19 -5.31 -17.98
N ILE A 150 12.83 -6.58 -17.80
CA ILE A 150 13.77 -7.69 -17.59
C ILE A 150 13.85 -8.52 -18.87
N VAL A 151 15.06 -8.62 -19.46
CA VAL A 151 15.27 -9.29 -20.75
C VAL A 151 16.17 -10.52 -20.57
N ASN A 152 15.82 -11.62 -21.23
CA ASN A 152 16.59 -12.88 -21.34
C ASN A 152 16.64 -13.77 -20.09
N ILE A 153 15.48 -14.23 -19.63
CA ILE A 153 15.37 -15.23 -18.55
C ILE A 153 15.38 -16.63 -19.17
N GLU A 154 16.28 -17.50 -18.73
CA GLU A 154 16.28 -18.92 -19.09
C GLU A 154 15.32 -19.70 -18.18
N ASN A 155 14.67 -20.74 -18.70
CA ASN A 155 13.62 -21.48 -17.96
C ASN A 155 14.05 -22.03 -16.59
N ASN A 156 15.34 -22.34 -16.40
CA ASN A 156 15.85 -22.82 -15.11
C ASN A 156 15.95 -21.71 -14.05
N ASP A 157 16.02 -20.45 -14.48
CA ASP A 157 16.11 -19.28 -13.62
C ASP A 157 14.77 -18.57 -13.43
N LEU A 158 13.71 -19.02 -14.11
CA LEU A 158 12.39 -18.39 -14.07
C LEU A 158 11.84 -18.24 -12.64
N HIS A 159 12.04 -19.26 -11.79
CA HIS A 159 11.63 -19.16 -10.39
C HIS A 159 12.42 -18.08 -9.63
N ASN A 160 13.74 -18.04 -9.81
CA ASN A 160 14.60 -17.04 -9.18
C ASN A 160 14.25 -15.64 -9.66
N THR A 161 14.01 -15.46 -10.96
CA THR A 161 13.57 -14.16 -11.47
C THR A 161 12.21 -13.76 -10.92
N CYS A 162 11.23 -14.66 -10.83
CA CYS A 162 9.94 -14.33 -10.18
C CYS A 162 10.13 -13.94 -8.71
N LYS A 163 11.07 -14.56 -8.00
CA LYS A 163 11.41 -14.20 -6.63
C LYS A 163 12.06 -12.82 -6.55
N GLU A 164 12.98 -12.49 -7.45
CA GLU A 164 13.60 -11.17 -7.56
C GLU A 164 12.57 -10.09 -7.87
N ILE A 165 11.65 -10.34 -8.79
CA ILE A 165 10.54 -9.42 -9.13
C ILE A 165 9.72 -9.08 -7.88
N VAL A 166 9.36 -10.11 -7.09
CA VAL A 166 8.57 -9.89 -5.87
C VAL A 166 9.40 -9.22 -4.79
N ALA A 167 10.68 -9.55 -4.64
CA ALA A 167 11.56 -8.90 -3.67
C ALA A 167 11.77 -7.41 -3.99
N GLU A 168 11.94 -7.06 -5.27
CA GLU A 168 12.07 -5.67 -5.72
C GLU A 168 10.77 -4.91 -5.48
N PHE A 169 9.62 -5.49 -5.86
CA PHE A 169 8.30 -4.94 -5.56
C PHE A 169 8.09 -4.74 -4.05
N ASP A 170 8.54 -5.69 -3.23
CA ASP A 170 8.43 -5.58 -1.78
C ASP A 170 9.22 -4.40 -1.23
N VAL A 171 10.48 -4.25 -1.64
CA VAL A 171 11.37 -3.19 -1.16
C VAL A 171 10.93 -1.80 -1.63
N GLU A 172 10.54 -1.69 -2.90
CA GLU A 172 10.24 -0.39 -3.50
C GLU A 172 8.82 0.10 -3.14
N ASP A 173 7.84 -0.80 -3.12
CA ASP A 173 6.43 -0.43 -3.03
C ASP A 173 5.78 -0.78 -1.69
N LEU A 174 6.06 -1.97 -1.15
CA LEU A 174 5.32 -2.50 0.02
C LEU A 174 5.97 -2.13 1.36
N GLU A 175 7.30 -2.22 1.46
CA GLU A 175 8.07 -1.92 2.68
C GLU A 175 7.86 -0.46 3.16
N PRO A 176 7.84 0.57 2.28
CA PRO A 176 7.49 1.93 2.70
C PRO A 176 6.10 2.00 3.33
N ARG A 177 5.13 1.22 2.84
CA ARG A 177 3.77 1.19 3.39
C ARG A 177 3.71 0.52 4.76
N ARG A 178 4.47 -0.55 4.96
CA ARG A 178 4.63 -1.18 6.28
C ARG A 178 5.24 -0.20 7.29
N LYS A 179 6.29 0.52 6.90
CA LYS A 179 6.93 1.54 7.74
C LYS A 179 5.95 2.65 8.12
N ASN A 180 5.18 3.15 7.15
CA ASN A 180 4.20 4.21 7.40
C ASN A 180 3.07 3.72 8.30
N HIS A 181 2.55 2.50 8.10
CA HIS A 181 1.55 1.89 8.97
C HIS A 181 2.03 1.77 10.42
N GLN A 182 3.28 1.35 10.61
CA GLN A 182 3.89 1.25 11.92
C GLN A 182 4.02 2.62 12.59
N GLN A 183 4.45 3.64 11.86
CA GLN A 183 4.52 5.02 12.36
C GLN A 183 3.13 5.55 12.78
N TYR A 184 2.08 5.21 12.03
CA TYR A 184 0.71 5.56 12.42
C TYR A 184 0.28 4.86 13.71
N LYS A 185 0.58 3.55 13.86
CA LYS A 185 0.31 2.81 15.10
C LYS A 185 0.96 3.47 16.31
N GLU A 186 2.26 3.78 16.21
CA GLU A 186 3.01 4.44 17.27
C GLU A 186 2.42 5.80 17.65
N MET A 187 2.05 6.62 16.65
CA MET A 187 1.44 7.92 16.90
C MET A 187 0.09 7.80 17.62
N ILE A 188 -0.76 6.85 17.24
CA ILE A 188 -2.05 6.63 17.90
C ILE A 188 -1.86 6.10 19.33
N GLU A 189 -0.88 5.22 19.57
CA GLU A 189 -0.53 4.76 20.91
C GLU A 189 -0.08 5.92 21.82
N GLU A 190 0.73 6.86 21.31
CA GLU A 190 1.11 8.06 22.03
C GLU A 190 -0.10 8.95 22.39
N ILE A 191 -1.03 9.11 21.44
CA ILE A 191 -2.27 9.87 21.64
C ILE A 191 -3.13 9.20 22.72
N ASN A 192 -3.37 7.89 22.60
CA ASN A 192 -4.15 7.12 23.58
C ASN A 192 -3.52 7.25 24.98
N LYS A 193 -2.20 7.08 25.10
CA LYS A 193 -1.47 7.22 26.37
C LYS A 193 -1.62 8.63 26.97
N LYS A 194 -1.60 9.67 26.14
CA LYS A 194 -1.67 11.06 26.61
C LYS A 194 -3.06 11.47 27.09
N TYR A 195 -4.12 11.01 26.42
CA TYR A 195 -5.49 11.48 26.67
C TYR A 195 -6.37 10.51 27.47
N GLN A 196 -5.87 9.30 27.75
CA GLN A 196 -6.50 8.36 28.70
C GLN A 196 -5.94 8.49 30.13
N GLN A 197 -4.97 9.38 30.38
CA GLN A 197 -4.54 9.67 31.74
C GLN A 197 -5.60 10.51 32.46
N PRO A 198 -5.99 10.16 33.70
CA PRO A 198 -6.93 10.96 34.48
C PRO A 198 -6.35 12.37 34.66
N VAL A 199 -7.17 13.38 34.41
CA VAL A 199 -6.83 14.78 34.72
C VAL A 199 -6.91 14.91 36.24
N ASP A 200 -5.75 15.06 36.89
CA ASP A 200 -5.64 15.40 38.31
C ASP A 200 -6.14 16.82 38.60
#